data_AF-A0A949B276-F1
#
_entry.id   AF-A0A949B276-F1
#
_cell.length_a   1.000
_cell.length_b   1.000
_cell.length_c   1.000
_cell.angle_alpha   90.00
_cell.angle_beta   90.00
_cell.angle_gamma   90.00
#
_symmetry.space_group_name_H-M   'P 1'
#
loop_
_entity.id
_entity.type
_entity.pdbx_description
1 polymer ?
#
loop_
_entity_poly.entity_id
_entity_poly.type
_entity_poly.pdbx_seq_one_letter_code
_entity_poly.pdbx_strand_id
1 'polypeptide(L)'
;AAVMVTALDNPLAAEAVAAIGVFDYIIKPFTPNGLLITVANALSRCELEIAKRNYSENLERMVAERTEKLKKTLDGIIAATAKTVEIRDPFTAGHQKRVAGLALAIATEMDLSMHQQEGTHMAGIIHDLGKISVPAEILSKPRRLTETEFNFIKEHPGVGYSILKNLDFPWPIAQIVFQHPTLRIKGNGRRVFEFRIFPSPTDG
;
A
#
# COMPACT_ATOMS: atom_id res chain seq x y z
N ALA A 1 -19.45 -8.80 -33.53
CA ALA A 1 -20.43 -9.90 -33.42
C ALA A 1 -20.53 -10.62 -34.76
N ALA A 2 -20.53 -11.96 -34.76
CA ALA A 2 -20.77 -12.77 -35.96
C ALA A 2 -22.14 -13.42 -35.83
N VAL A 3 -22.94 -13.39 -36.90
CA VAL A 3 -24.23 -14.10 -36.99
C VAL A 3 -24.08 -15.17 -38.07
N MET A 4 -24.32 -16.41 -37.71
CA MET A 4 -24.20 -17.54 -38.63
C MET A 4 -25.50 -17.74 -39.41
N VAL A 5 -25.43 -18.20 -40.66
CA VAL A 5 -26.61 -18.54 -41.45
C VAL A 5 -26.59 -20.04 -41.75
N THR A 6 -27.65 -20.75 -41.38
CA THR A 6 -27.78 -22.20 -41.54
C THR A 6 -29.06 -22.56 -42.31
N ALA A 7 -29.07 -23.75 -42.93
CA ALA A 7 -30.24 -24.32 -43.58
C ALA A 7 -30.93 -25.41 -42.73
N LEU A 8 -30.37 -25.74 -41.57
CA LEU A 8 -30.84 -26.80 -40.67
C LEU A 8 -31.14 -26.20 -39.30
N ASP A 9 -32.38 -26.40 -38.84
CA ASP A 9 -32.79 -26.16 -37.46
C ASP A 9 -32.47 -27.42 -36.65
N ASN A 10 -31.34 -27.42 -35.93
CA ASN A 10 -30.90 -28.55 -35.12
C ASN A 10 -30.34 -28.03 -33.78
N PRO A 11 -30.76 -28.59 -32.63
CA PRO A 11 -30.19 -28.28 -31.32
C PRO A 11 -28.65 -28.29 -31.29
N LEU A 12 -28.02 -29.19 -32.05
CA LEU A 12 -26.56 -29.27 -32.17
C LEU A 12 -25.93 -28.02 -32.79
N ALA A 13 -26.64 -27.32 -33.69
CA ALA A 13 -26.18 -26.08 -34.29
C ALA A 13 -26.24 -24.91 -33.29
N ALA A 14 -27.25 -24.88 -32.42
CA ALA A 14 -27.36 -23.87 -31.35
C ALA A 14 -26.24 -24.02 -30.30
N GLU A 15 -25.92 -25.26 -29.93
CA GLU A 15 -24.80 -25.56 -29.02
C GLU A 15 -23.43 -25.21 -29.65
N ALA A 16 -23.24 -25.51 -30.93
CA ALA A 16 -22.02 -25.15 -31.66
C ALA A 16 -21.83 -23.62 -31.75
N VAL A 17 -22.90 -22.86 -31.97
CA VAL A 17 -22.90 -21.38 -32.00
C VAL A 17 -22.46 -20.80 -30.65
N ALA A 18 -22.99 -21.34 -29.54
CA ALA A 18 -22.61 -20.95 -28.19
C ALA A 18 -21.13 -21.29 -27.89
N ALA A 19 -20.62 -22.42 -28.37
CA ALA A 19 -19.24 -22.86 -28.17
C ALA A 19 -18.21 -22.09 -29.00
N ILE A 20 -18.57 -21.64 -30.22
CA ILE A 20 -17.68 -20.91 -31.13
C ILE A 20 -17.70 -19.38 -30.85
N GLY A 21 -18.55 -18.92 -29.92
CA GLY A 21 -18.68 -17.49 -29.61
C GLY A 21 -19.38 -16.69 -30.71
N VAL A 22 -20.12 -17.37 -31.59
CA VAL A 22 -21.01 -16.75 -32.57
C VAL A 22 -22.23 -16.24 -31.81
N PHE A 23 -22.67 -15.02 -32.13
CA PHE A 23 -23.70 -14.32 -31.35
C PHE A 23 -25.06 -15.01 -31.47
N ASP A 24 -25.43 -15.41 -32.68
CA ASP A 24 -26.70 -16.07 -32.97
C ASP A 24 -26.64 -16.74 -34.37
N TYR A 25 -27.65 -17.53 -34.72
CA TYR A 25 -27.80 -18.10 -36.05
C TYR A 25 -29.18 -17.84 -36.66
N ILE A 26 -29.22 -17.75 -37.99
CA ILE A 26 -30.43 -17.51 -38.77
C ILE A 26 -30.67 -18.72 -39.67
N ILE A 27 -31.88 -19.26 -39.65
CA ILE A 27 -32.29 -20.43 -40.45
C ILE A 27 -32.96 -19.96 -41.75
N LYS A 28 -32.59 -20.56 -42.90
CA LYS A 28 -33.25 -20.31 -44.19
C LYS A 28 -34.50 -21.20 -44.39
N PRO A 29 -35.54 -20.70 -45.08
CA PRO A 29 -35.69 -19.31 -45.55
C PRO A 29 -36.04 -18.37 -44.38
N PHE A 30 -35.33 -17.25 -44.27
CA PHE A 30 -35.58 -16.25 -43.22
C PHE A 30 -36.46 -15.11 -43.73
N THR A 31 -37.20 -14.50 -42.81
CA THR A 31 -37.94 -13.27 -43.08
C THR A 31 -37.05 -12.05 -42.87
N PRO A 32 -37.30 -10.93 -43.59
CA PRO A 32 -36.56 -9.68 -43.36
C PRO A 32 -36.61 -9.21 -41.89
N ASN A 33 -37.74 -9.38 -41.21
CA ASN A 33 -37.90 -9.01 -39.80
C ASN A 33 -37.07 -9.88 -38.86
N GLY A 34 -36.99 -11.19 -39.11
CA GLY A 34 -36.15 -12.09 -38.31
C GLY A 34 -34.67 -11.73 -38.42
N LEU A 35 -34.19 -11.44 -39.64
CA LEU A 35 -32.83 -10.94 -39.86
C LEU A 35 -32.57 -9.61 -39.13
N LEU A 36 -33.52 -8.67 -39.20
CA LEU A 36 -33.40 -7.37 -38.54
C LEU A 36 -33.29 -7.51 -37.01
N ILE A 37 -34.12 -8.36 -36.39
CA ILE A 37 -34.10 -8.60 -34.94
C ILE A 37 -32.76 -9.20 -34.50
N THR A 38 -32.27 -10.23 -35.19
CA THR A 38 -30.99 -10.87 -34.85
C THR A 38 -29.81 -9.91 -34.96
N VAL A 39 -29.77 -9.11 -36.04
CA VAL A 39 -28.72 -8.11 -36.23
C VAL A 39 -28.82 -7.00 -35.19
N ALA A 40 -30.02 -6.50 -34.88
CA ALA A 40 -30.23 -5.47 -33.86
C ALA A 40 -29.75 -5.95 -32.47
N ASN A 41 -30.12 -7.17 -32.07
CA ASN A 41 -29.66 -7.76 -30.82
C ASN A 41 -28.13 -7.92 -30.78
N ALA A 42 -27.52 -8.32 -31.90
CA ALA A 42 -26.07 -8.49 -32.03
C ALA A 42 -25.32 -7.16 -31.84
N LEU A 43 -25.84 -6.09 -32.43
CA LEU A 43 -25.29 -4.75 -32.32
C LEU A 43 -25.44 -4.23 -30.88
N SER A 44 -26.64 -4.28 -30.30
CA SER A 44 -26.88 -3.81 -28.93
C SER A 44 -26.02 -4.52 -27.89
N ARG A 45 -25.78 -5.83 -28.04
CA ARG A 45 -24.87 -6.54 -27.13
C ARG A 45 -23.42 -6.15 -27.35
N CYS A 46 -22.98 -5.99 -28.60
CA CYS A 46 -21.63 -5.52 -28.89
C CYS A 46 -21.38 -4.15 -28.25
N GLU A 47 -22.36 -3.24 -28.31
CA GLU A 47 -22.30 -1.94 -27.64
C GLU A 47 -22.18 -2.09 -26.11
N LEU A 48 -22.98 -2.96 -25.49
CA LEU A 48 -22.92 -3.22 -24.06
C LEU A 48 -21.58 -3.82 -23.62
N GLU A 49 -21.01 -4.74 -24.40
CA GLU A 49 -19.71 -5.36 -24.11
C GLU A 49 -18.57 -4.33 -24.21
N ILE A 50 -18.60 -3.47 -25.24
CA ILE A 50 -17.66 -2.36 -25.38
C ILE A 50 -17.82 -1.38 -24.21
N ALA A 51 -19.06 -0.99 -23.87
CA ALA A 51 -19.33 -0.08 -22.76
C ALA A 51 -18.86 -0.65 -21.42
N LYS A 52 -19.08 -1.95 -21.17
CA LYS A 52 -18.61 -2.64 -19.97
C LYS A 52 -17.08 -2.67 -19.91
N ARG A 53 -16.40 -2.99 -21.02
CA ARG A 53 -14.94 -2.97 -21.08
C ARG A 53 -14.40 -1.58 -20.77
N ASN A 54 -14.92 -0.56 -21.45
CA ASN A 54 -14.53 0.83 -21.24
C ASN A 54 -14.79 1.27 -19.79
N TYR A 55 -15.90 0.85 -19.19
CA TYR A 55 -16.21 1.14 -17.80
C TYR A 55 -15.22 0.46 -16.84
N SER A 56 -14.88 -0.80 -17.07
CA SER A 56 -13.89 -1.55 -16.27
C SER A 56 -12.52 -0.88 -16.33
N GLU A 57 -12.02 -0.56 -17.53
CA GLU A 57 -10.74 0.10 -17.73
C GLU A 57 -10.70 1.48 -17.05
N ASN A 58 -11.79 2.25 -17.17
CA ASN A 58 -11.92 3.54 -16.50
C ASN A 58 -11.94 3.41 -14.98
N LEU A 59 -12.63 2.40 -14.45
CA LEU A 59 -12.71 2.15 -13.01
C LEU A 59 -11.35 1.74 -12.46
N GLU A 60 -10.65 0.82 -13.12
CA GLU A 60 -9.30 0.41 -12.76
C GLU A 60 -8.33 1.61 -12.74
N ARG A 61 -8.36 2.44 -13.79
CA ARG A 61 -7.59 3.69 -13.84
C ARG A 61 -7.92 4.61 -12.67
N MET A 62 -9.21 4.84 -12.40
CA MET A 62 -9.64 5.72 -11.32
C MET A 62 -9.19 5.19 -9.94
N VAL A 63 -9.29 3.88 -9.71
CA VAL A 63 -8.82 3.24 -8.48
C VAL A 63 -7.31 3.43 -8.34
N ALA A 64 -6.52 3.19 -9.39
CA ALA A 64 -5.08 3.39 -9.37
C ALA A 64 -4.70 4.84 -9.06
N GLU A 65 -5.31 5.81 -9.74
CA GLU A 65 -5.06 7.24 -9.52
C GLU A 65 -5.43 7.69 -8.10
N ARG A 66 -6.58 7.23 -7.58
CA ARG A 66 -7.04 7.58 -6.22
C ARG A 66 -6.16 6.94 -5.16
N THR A 67 -5.74 5.70 -5.36
CA THR A 67 -4.84 4.97 -4.45
C THR A 67 -3.49 5.66 -4.38
N GLU A 68 -2.92 6.04 -5.53
CA GLU A 68 -1.64 6.78 -5.60
C GLU A 68 -1.74 8.16 -4.93
N LYS A 69 -2.84 8.89 -5.17
CA LYS A 69 -3.09 10.18 -4.51
C LYS A 69 -3.23 10.04 -2.99
N LEU A 70 -3.88 8.97 -2.53
CA LEU A 70 -4.00 8.66 -1.10
C LEU A 70 -2.63 8.34 -0.49
N LYS A 71 -1.82 7.48 -1.12
CA LYS A 71 -0.45 7.17 -0.68
C LYS A 71 0.38 8.44 -0.53
N LYS A 72 0.41 9.30 -1.56
CA LYS A 72 1.12 10.60 -1.52
C LYS A 72 0.63 11.53 -0.41
N THR A 73 -0.68 11.57 -0.17
CA THR A 73 -1.26 12.40 0.89
C THR A 73 -0.85 11.88 2.27
N LEU A 74 -0.89 10.57 2.49
CA LEU A 74 -0.45 9.94 3.73
C LEU A 74 1.04 10.18 3.98
N ASP A 75 1.88 9.98 2.97
CA ASP A 75 3.32 10.27 3.06
C ASP A 75 3.59 11.75 3.41
N GLY A 76 2.80 12.66 2.81
CA GLY A 76 2.86 14.09 3.10
C GLY A 76 2.46 14.42 4.55
N ILE A 77 1.40 13.78 5.06
CA ILE A 77 0.96 13.93 6.46
C ILE A 77 2.04 13.41 7.41
N ILE A 78 2.58 12.21 7.15
CA ILE A 78 3.65 11.60 7.94
C ILE A 78 4.87 12.52 8.01
N ALA A 79 5.31 13.04 6.85
CA ALA A 79 6.44 13.95 6.78
C ALA A 79 6.17 15.28 7.51
N ALA A 80 4.94 15.80 7.44
CA ALA A 80 4.54 16.99 8.17
C ALA A 80 4.55 16.76 9.69
N THR A 81 4.02 15.63 10.16
CA THR A 81 4.03 15.26 11.58
C THR A 81 5.47 15.09 12.11
N ALA A 82 6.33 14.40 11.35
CA ALA A 82 7.74 14.27 11.69
C ALA A 82 8.42 15.65 11.81
N LYS A 83 8.15 16.55 10.86
CA LYS A 83 8.67 17.92 10.89
C LYS A 83 8.15 18.73 12.09
N THR A 84 6.89 18.52 12.51
CA THR A 84 6.34 19.16 13.71
C THR A 84 7.10 18.74 14.96
N VAL A 85 7.50 17.47 15.07
CA VAL A 85 8.34 16.99 16.18
C VAL A 85 9.73 17.62 16.11
N GLU A 86 10.35 17.68 14.93
CA GLU A 86 11.66 18.32 14.74
C GLU A 86 11.64 19.82 15.12
N ILE A 87 10.55 20.55 14.87
CA ILE A 87 10.45 21.97 15.25
C ILE A 87 10.56 22.18 16.78
N ARG A 88 10.11 21.20 17.56
CA ARG A 88 10.19 21.25 19.03
C ARG A 88 11.56 20.85 19.58
N ASP A 89 12.40 20.24 18.74
CA ASP A 89 13.76 19.83 19.05
C ASP A 89 14.74 20.49 18.05
N PRO A 90 15.22 21.71 18.34
CA PRO A 90 16.04 22.52 17.43
C PRO A 90 17.29 21.82 16.91
N PHE A 91 17.77 20.79 17.60
CA PHE A 91 18.96 20.03 17.23
C PHE A 91 18.70 18.93 16.21
N THR A 92 17.44 18.63 15.91
CA THR A 92 17.03 17.49 15.06
C THR A 92 16.53 17.89 13.68
N ALA A 93 16.77 19.11 13.21
CA ALA A 93 16.35 19.53 11.88
C ALA A 93 16.88 18.56 10.78
N GLY A 94 15.94 17.95 10.04
CA GLY A 94 16.22 16.95 9.02
C GLY A 94 16.88 15.67 9.53
N HIS A 95 16.94 15.45 10.85
CA HIS A 95 17.53 14.27 11.46
C HIS A 95 16.76 13.02 11.05
N GLN A 96 15.42 13.07 11.13
CA GLN A 96 14.57 11.93 10.79
C GLN A 96 14.80 11.50 9.33
N LYS A 97 14.91 12.47 8.41
CA LYS A 97 15.21 12.20 7.00
C LYS A 97 16.58 11.57 6.79
N ARG A 98 17.62 12.05 7.48
CA ARG A 98 18.98 11.48 7.38
C ARG A 98 19.02 10.05 7.93
N VAL A 99 18.40 9.82 9.08
CA VAL A 99 18.31 8.48 9.70
C VAL A 99 17.53 7.53 8.80
N ALA A 100 16.39 7.94 8.26
CA ALA A 100 15.60 7.14 7.33
C ALA A 100 16.38 6.78 6.07
N GLY A 101 17.13 7.73 5.49
CA GLY A 101 17.99 7.49 4.33
C GLY A 101 19.12 6.49 4.62
N LEU A 102 19.76 6.60 5.78
CA LEU A 102 20.77 5.63 6.22
C LEU A 102 20.17 4.24 6.47
N ALA A 103 19.01 4.17 7.13
CA ALA A 103 18.32 2.92 7.40
C ALA A 103 17.90 2.23 6.10
N LEU A 104 17.45 2.99 5.11
CA LEU A 104 17.14 2.49 3.77
C LEU A 104 18.39 1.93 3.09
N ALA A 105 19.50 2.68 3.08
CA ALA A 105 20.75 2.21 2.48
C ALA A 105 21.24 0.91 3.13
N ILE A 106 21.17 0.80 4.46
CA ILE A 106 21.50 -0.43 5.19
C ILE A 106 20.54 -1.56 4.80
N ALA A 107 19.24 -1.31 4.72
CA ALA A 107 18.25 -2.30 4.32
C ALA A 107 18.47 -2.80 2.88
N THR A 108 18.90 -1.92 1.97
CA THR A 108 19.27 -2.27 0.59
C THR A 108 20.51 -3.16 0.57
N GLU A 109 21.57 -2.81 1.31
CA GLU A 109 22.79 -3.65 1.41
C GLU A 109 22.55 -5.00 2.10
N MET A 110 21.47 -5.11 2.88
CA MET A 110 21.03 -6.36 3.50
C MET A 110 20.12 -7.22 2.61
N ASP A 111 19.93 -6.84 1.34
CA ASP A 111 19.05 -7.50 0.37
C ASP A 111 17.60 -7.68 0.88
N LEU A 112 17.11 -6.73 1.68
CA LEU A 112 15.70 -6.74 2.11
C LEU A 112 14.79 -6.46 0.92
N SER A 113 13.58 -7.03 0.92
CA SER A 113 12.60 -6.78 -0.13
C SER A 113 12.22 -5.29 -0.20
N MET A 114 11.82 -4.82 -1.39
CA MET A 114 11.34 -3.44 -1.58
C MET A 114 10.25 -3.05 -0.56
N HIS A 115 9.35 -3.99 -0.25
CA HIS A 115 8.32 -3.78 0.75
C HIS A 115 8.90 -3.53 2.16
N GLN A 116 9.91 -4.31 2.57
CA GLN A 116 10.58 -4.11 3.87
C GLN A 116 11.42 -2.83 3.89
N GLN A 117 12.03 -2.46 2.76
CA GLN A 117 12.77 -1.22 2.61
C GLN A 117 11.85 0.00 2.79
N GLU A 118 10.66 0.00 2.18
CA GLU A 118 9.65 1.06 2.36
C GLU A 118 9.24 1.19 3.84
N GLY A 119 8.96 0.07 4.52
CA GLY A 119 8.62 0.06 5.94
C GLY A 119 9.75 0.56 6.83
N THR A 120 11.00 0.20 6.52
CA THR A 120 12.21 0.64 7.25
C THR A 120 12.40 2.15 7.10
N HIS A 121 12.28 2.67 5.87
CA HIS A 121 12.36 4.10 5.61
C HIS A 121 11.26 4.87 6.36
N MET A 122 10.01 4.39 6.29
CA MET A 122 8.88 5.01 6.99
C MET A 122 9.09 5.03 8.50
N ALA A 123 9.52 3.91 9.09
CA ALA A 123 9.82 3.83 10.52
C ALA A 123 10.93 4.82 10.91
N GLY A 124 11.97 4.96 10.07
CA GLY A 124 13.03 5.95 10.28
C GLY A 124 12.55 7.40 10.31
N ILE A 125 11.53 7.74 9.50
CA ILE A 125 10.93 9.09 9.47
C ILE A 125 10.16 9.42 10.75
N ILE A 126 9.55 8.44 11.40
CA ILE A 126 8.67 8.67 12.57
C ILE A 126 9.13 8.01 13.86
N HIS A 127 10.34 7.45 13.93
CA HIS A 127 10.82 6.72 15.11
C HIS A 127 10.76 7.57 16.39
N ASP A 128 11.04 8.86 16.26
CA ASP A 128 11.04 9.83 17.36
C ASP A 128 9.68 10.51 17.58
N LEU A 129 8.59 10.08 16.92
CA LEU A 129 7.27 10.73 17.01
C LEU A 129 6.82 10.97 18.46
N GLY A 130 7.14 10.03 19.36
CA GLY A 130 6.77 10.15 20.76
C GLY A 130 7.50 11.24 21.54
N LYS A 131 8.55 11.87 20.98
CA LYS A 131 9.18 13.06 21.61
C LYS A 131 8.22 14.23 21.75
N ILE A 132 7.05 14.18 21.10
CA ILE A 132 5.96 15.13 21.31
C ILE A 132 5.50 15.25 22.77
N SER A 133 5.66 14.20 23.59
CA SER A 133 5.35 14.26 25.02
C SER A 133 6.44 14.91 25.86
N VAL A 134 7.65 15.07 25.33
CA VAL A 134 8.78 15.62 26.07
C VAL A 134 8.72 17.17 26.03
N PRO A 135 8.86 17.85 27.19
CA PRO A 135 8.93 19.31 27.24
C PRO A 135 10.05 19.87 26.35
N ALA A 136 9.75 20.96 25.62
CA ALA A 136 10.71 21.55 24.68
C ALA A 136 11.96 22.09 25.40
N GLU A 137 11.80 22.53 26.65
CA GLU A 137 12.87 22.98 27.54
C GLU A 137 13.85 21.86 27.88
N ILE A 138 13.42 20.60 27.85
CA ILE A 138 14.31 19.45 28.05
C ILE A 138 15.04 19.13 26.74
N LEU A 139 14.35 19.16 25.60
CA LEU A 139 14.92 18.87 24.28
C LEU A 139 15.93 19.93 23.82
N SER A 140 15.69 21.21 24.12
CA SER A 140 16.50 22.34 23.64
C SER A 140 17.66 22.74 24.57
N LYS A 141 17.90 22.01 25.68
CA LYS A 141 18.94 22.38 26.65
C LYS A 141 20.35 22.16 26.09
N PRO A 142 21.23 23.18 26.07
CA PRO A 142 22.62 23.05 25.60
C PRO A 142 23.55 22.42 26.65
N ARG A 143 23.01 21.80 27.71
CA ARG A 143 23.78 21.15 28.78
C ARG A 143 23.45 19.67 28.87
N ARG A 144 24.33 18.91 29.53
CA ARG A 144 24.00 17.52 29.90
C ARG A 144 22.70 17.49 30.72
N LEU A 145 21.83 16.56 30.35
CA LEU A 145 20.58 16.32 31.05
C LEU A 145 20.85 15.66 32.39
N THR A 146 20.04 16.03 33.38
CA THR A 146 19.96 15.30 34.65
C THR A 146 19.34 13.93 34.40
N GLU A 147 19.53 13.01 35.34
CA GLU A 147 18.96 11.66 35.23
C GLU A 147 17.43 11.69 35.09
N THR A 148 16.75 12.56 35.84
CA THR A 148 15.31 12.77 35.76
C THR A 148 14.88 13.29 34.38
N GLU A 149 15.57 14.29 33.84
CA GLU A 149 15.30 14.82 32.49
C GLU A 149 15.53 13.76 31.41
N PHE A 150 16.56 12.93 31.55
CA PHE A 150 16.84 11.84 30.63
C PHE A 150 15.78 10.73 30.69
N ASN A 151 15.20 10.47 31.87
CA ASN A 151 14.12 9.49 32.00
C ASN A 151 12.85 9.92 31.24
N PHE A 152 12.51 11.21 31.19
CA PHE A 152 11.43 11.70 30.32
C PHE A 152 11.70 11.40 28.84
N ILE A 153 12.95 11.54 28.39
CA ILE A 153 13.30 11.19 27.02
C ILE A 153 13.15 9.69 26.79
N LYS A 154 13.52 8.82 27.73
CA LYS A 154 13.39 7.35 27.56
C LYS A 154 11.96 6.87 27.39
N GLU A 155 10.95 7.65 27.78
CA GLU A 155 9.54 7.28 27.67
C GLU A 155 8.96 7.49 26.26
N HIS A 156 9.59 8.33 25.44
CA HIS A 156 9.14 8.67 24.09
C HIS A 156 8.85 7.46 23.17
N PRO A 157 9.55 6.31 23.22
CA PRO A 157 9.25 5.15 22.38
C PRO A 157 7.92 4.51 22.77
N GLY A 158 7.61 4.46 24.07
CA GLY A 158 6.32 3.99 24.59
C GLY A 158 5.17 4.90 24.16
N VAL A 159 5.41 6.21 24.20
CA VAL A 159 4.44 7.20 23.68
C VAL A 159 4.25 7.02 22.17
N GLY A 160 5.33 6.89 21.40
CA GLY A 160 5.28 6.64 19.96
C GLY A 160 4.49 5.37 19.62
N TYR A 161 4.74 4.26 20.34
CA TYR A 161 3.94 3.04 20.22
C TYR A 161 2.46 3.30 20.50
N SER A 162 2.14 4.00 21.59
CA SER A 162 0.74 4.26 21.97
C SER A 162 -0.04 5.08 20.94
N ILE A 163 0.65 5.98 20.23
CA ILE A 163 0.10 6.78 19.13
C ILE A 163 -0.14 5.90 17.89
N LEU A 164 0.82 5.03 17.57
CA LEU A 164 0.84 4.30 16.29
C LEU A 164 0.12 2.94 16.35
N LYS A 165 -0.07 2.33 17.52
CA LYS A 165 -0.59 0.96 17.67
C LYS A 165 -1.97 0.70 17.07
N ASN A 166 -2.79 1.74 16.92
CA ASN A 166 -4.15 1.63 16.37
C ASN A 166 -4.21 2.01 14.88
N LEU A 167 -3.09 2.39 14.29
CA LEU A 167 -3.01 2.71 12.86
C LEU A 167 -2.70 1.44 12.08
N ASP A 168 -3.49 1.21 11.04
CA ASP A 168 -3.35 0.05 10.16
C ASP A 168 -2.27 0.31 9.10
N PHE A 169 -1.02 0.24 9.53
CA PHE A 169 0.12 0.26 8.62
C PHE A 169 0.35 -1.14 8.05
N PRO A 170 0.78 -1.26 6.78
CA PRO A 170 1.15 -2.54 6.20
C PRO A 170 2.42 -3.15 6.86
N TRP A 171 3.10 -2.36 7.71
CA TRP A 171 4.29 -2.76 8.45
C TRP A 171 4.07 -2.57 9.95
N PRO A 172 4.81 -3.29 10.81
CA PRO A 172 4.71 -3.16 12.27
C PRO A 172 5.45 -1.92 12.80
N ILE A 173 5.14 -0.75 12.25
CA ILE A 173 5.83 0.51 12.54
C ILE A 173 5.77 0.85 14.03
N ALA A 174 4.64 0.63 14.69
CA ALA A 174 4.51 0.85 16.13
C ALA A 174 5.56 0.06 16.94
N GLN A 175 5.78 -1.20 16.58
CA GLN A 175 6.76 -2.06 17.25
C GLN A 175 8.19 -1.57 17.00
N ILE A 176 8.50 -1.17 15.76
CA ILE A 176 9.81 -0.61 15.41
C ILE A 176 10.09 0.66 16.23
N VAL A 177 9.11 1.57 16.30
CA VAL A 177 9.18 2.80 17.09
C VAL A 177 9.37 2.50 18.57
N PHE A 178 8.70 1.49 19.12
CA PHE A 178 8.91 1.10 20.52
C PHE A 178 10.33 0.60 20.81
N GLN A 179 10.93 -0.13 19.86
CA GLN A 179 12.18 -0.86 20.05
C GLN A 179 13.44 -0.08 19.67
N HIS A 180 13.31 0.98 18.86
CA HIS A 180 14.47 1.70 18.30
C HIS A 180 15.54 2.16 19.32
N PRO A 181 15.23 2.55 20.58
CA PRO A 181 16.28 2.94 21.53
C PRO A 181 16.98 1.75 22.18
N THR A 182 16.42 0.55 22.05
CA THR A 182 16.90 -0.70 22.67
C THR A 182 17.75 -1.52 21.68
N LEU A 183 17.83 -1.11 20.41
CA LEU A 183 18.71 -1.69 19.39
C LEU A 183 20.19 -1.40 19.72
N ARG A 184 20.72 -2.14 20.70
CA ARG A 184 22.16 -2.28 20.94
C ARG A 184 22.60 -3.61 20.36
N ILE A 185 23.37 -3.57 19.29
CA ILE A 185 24.15 -4.74 18.85
C ILE A 185 25.22 -4.97 19.91
N LYS A 186 25.07 -5.98 20.76
CA LYS A 186 26.17 -6.43 21.61
C LYS A 186 27.23 -7.05 20.69
N GLY A 187 28.45 -6.50 20.74
CA GLY A 187 29.60 -6.91 19.91
C GLY A 187 30.17 -8.31 20.21
N ASN A 188 29.35 -9.26 20.68
CA ASN A 188 29.77 -10.63 21.00
C ASN A 188 29.16 -11.70 20.07
N GLY A 189 28.52 -11.31 18.96
CA GLY A 189 28.01 -12.26 17.96
C GLY A 189 26.88 -13.18 18.44
N ARG A 190 26.36 -13.01 19.67
CA ARG A 190 25.17 -13.73 20.14
C ARG A 190 23.95 -12.84 19.99
N ARG A 191 23.08 -13.23 19.04
CA ARG A 191 21.71 -12.71 18.95
C ARG A 191 21.00 -13.04 20.27
N VAL A 192 20.63 -12.02 21.02
CA VAL A 192 19.64 -12.12 22.09
C VAL A 192 18.58 -11.09 21.71
N PHE A 193 17.32 -11.52 21.71
CA PHE A 193 16.15 -10.98 21.00
C PHE A 193 15.98 -11.53 19.59
N GLU A 194 15.47 -12.75 19.55
CA GLU A 194 14.84 -13.35 18.37
C GLU A 194 13.42 -12.77 18.26
N PHE A 195 13.29 -11.58 17.68
CA PHE A 195 12.00 -11.04 17.25
C PHE A 195 12.13 -10.63 15.78
N ARG A 196 11.39 -11.34 14.91
CA ARG A 196 11.22 -10.98 13.51
C ARG A 196 10.42 -9.68 13.46
N ILE A 197 11.09 -8.57 13.13
CA ILE A 197 10.41 -7.28 12.93
C ILE A 197 9.49 -7.36 11.70
N PHE A 198 9.83 -8.17 10.70
CA PHE A 198 8.93 -8.47 9.60
C PHE A 198 8.58 -9.96 9.64
N PRO A 199 7.30 -10.34 9.45
CA PRO A 199 6.94 -11.74 9.26
C PRO A 199 7.69 -12.32 8.06
N SER A 200 8.06 -13.59 8.13
CA SER A 200 8.68 -14.28 6.99
C SER A 200 7.64 -14.58 5.93
N PRO A 201 8.03 -14.63 4.65
CA PRO A 201 7.16 -15.12 3.58
C PRO A 201 6.62 -16.54 3.80
N THR A 202 7.14 -17.28 4.79
CA THR A 202 6.68 -18.62 5.21
C THR A 202 5.62 -18.60 6.32
N ASP A 203 5.26 -17.44 6.86
CA ASP A 203 4.40 -17.32 8.04
C ASP A 203 2.89 -17.27 7.65
N GLY A 204 2.52 -17.86 6.50
CA GLY A 204 1.17 -17.95 5.95
C GLY A 204 0.85 -19.33 5.38
#